data_AF-A0A8C2ZAP4-F1
#
_entry.id   AF-A0A8C2ZAP4-F1
#
_cell.length_a   1.000
_cell.length_b   1.000
_cell.length_c   1.000
_cell.angle_alpha   90.00
_cell.angle_beta   90.00
_cell.angle_gamma   90.00
#
_symmetry.space_group_name_H-M   'P 1'
#
loop_
_entity.id
_entity.type
_entity.pdbx_description
1 polymer ?
#
loop_
_entity_poly.entity_id
_entity_poly.type
_entity_poly.pdbx_seq_one_letter_code
_entity_poly.pdbx_strand_id
1 'polypeptide(L)'
;MASQLQQFVEERKDMVETVMEVFEHGAEMVAGIVGDLFPIFSIAAPIVKLALDNVESKEAVFMKEQFQKVRDGLEGISEEMQRINEEIKKSGLDAVYFPVEENITNQFRKYMDILNAKPKFREVKKKLFLDHFGKTGGDKNLITLYNSVTGDNFSGESVLDITLNYEEKSRRPVEDFCARLKKLFCIGLIALLGHAALKGNDEEDALLKDWGEKMKTVQLKMNVVIEDCILSFPKQAEMDSRRLVRDESNLTNKQLADAIIKKLKKKYDWVGWSVRIFRTPSGIFANKKDYHCPTGRSRFQVPSSDEKLNVWVSYSSSPEPVDGNHIQQLIQSQKKPTVVGVAEFLHEKLPGSCVVHTVKTSKDLACSWSFKDELHYWEEHNNVYVCAHCA
;
A
#
# COMPACT_ATOMS: atom_id res chain seq x y z
N MET A 1 3.37 -43.37 -6.64
CA MET A 1 2.63 -42.26 -5.99
C MET A 1 3.59 -41.31 -5.29
N ALA A 2 4.34 -41.73 -4.26
CA ALA A 2 5.29 -40.86 -3.56
C ALA A 2 6.34 -40.17 -4.47
N SER A 3 6.91 -40.87 -5.44
CA SER A 3 7.87 -40.30 -6.40
C SER A 3 7.27 -39.22 -7.32
N GLN A 4 6.01 -39.36 -7.72
CA GLN A 4 5.29 -38.37 -8.53
C GLN A 4 4.95 -37.12 -7.69
N LEU A 5 4.56 -37.31 -6.43
CA LEU A 5 4.31 -36.19 -5.51
C LEU A 5 5.60 -35.41 -5.21
N GLN A 6 6.73 -36.10 -5.03
CA GLN A 6 8.04 -35.45 -4.86
C GLN A 6 8.41 -34.60 -6.08
N GLN A 7 8.26 -35.14 -7.30
CA GLN A 7 8.53 -34.40 -8.52
C GLN A 7 7.63 -33.16 -8.65
N PHE A 8 6.33 -33.30 -8.37
CA PHE A 8 5.39 -32.18 -8.40
C PHE A 8 5.77 -31.06 -7.41
N VAL A 9 6.22 -31.44 -6.21
CA VAL A 9 6.67 -30.48 -5.20
C VAL A 9 7.95 -29.77 -5.66
N GLU A 10 8.90 -30.50 -6.24
CA GLU A 10 10.15 -29.93 -6.75
C GLU A 10 9.90 -28.91 -7.87
N GLU A 11 9.02 -29.22 -8.83
CA GLU A 11 8.66 -28.32 -9.94
C GLU A 11 8.03 -26.99 -9.48
N ARG A 12 7.51 -26.93 -8.25
CA ARG A 12 6.86 -25.74 -7.67
C ARG A 12 7.75 -24.95 -6.72
N LYS A 13 8.95 -25.43 -6.41
CA LYS A 13 9.85 -24.86 -5.41
C LYS A 13 10.14 -23.37 -5.62
N ASP A 14 10.65 -23.01 -6.79
CA ASP A 14 11.05 -21.62 -7.09
C ASP A 14 9.86 -20.65 -7.04
N MET A 15 8.69 -21.11 -7.50
CA MET A 15 7.45 -20.32 -7.46
C MET A 15 6.99 -20.09 -6.02
N VAL A 16 7.11 -21.11 -5.17
CA VAL A 16 6.73 -21.01 -3.75
C VAL A 16 7.69 -20.07 -3.03
N GLU A 17 8.99 -20.19 -3.26
CA GLU A 17 10.00 -19.31 -2.68
C GLU A 17 9.75 -17.84 -3.04
N THR A 18 9.46 -17.56 -4.31
CA THR A 18 9.12 -16.20 -4.78
C THR A 18 7.90 -15.63 -4.03
N VAL A 19 6.83 -16.42 -3.86
CA VAL A 19 5.62 -15.94 -3.16
C VAL A 19 5.87 -15.84 -1.64
N MET A 20 6.76 -16.66 -1.09
CA MET A 20 7.16 -16.59 0.32
C MET A 20 7.97 -15.34 0.66
N GLU A 21 8.86 -14.90 -0.24
CA GLU A 21 9.55 -13.61 -0.11
C GLU A 21 8.54 -12.45 0.01
N VAL A 22 7.42 -12.49 -0.72
CA VAL A 22 6.36 -11.47 -0.59
C VAL A 22 5.76 -11.44 0.81
N PHE A 23 5.51 -12.62 1.39
CA PHE A 23 4.94 -12.70 2.73
C PHE A 23 5.93 -12.24 3.81
N GLU A 24 7.23 -12.41 3.59
CA GLU A 24 8.27 -11.88 4.47
C GLU A 24 8.41 -10.35 4.37
N HIS A 25 8.25 -9.77 3.18
CA HIS A 25 8.38 -8.31 2.94
C HIS A 25 7.06 -7.51 3.11
N GLY A 26 5.93 -8.19 3.35
CA GLY A 26 4.67 -7.56 3.74
C GLY A 26 4.14 -6.53 2.74
N ALA A 27 3.74 -5.34 3.24
CA ALA A 27 3.17 -4.28 2.42
C ALA A 27 4.11 -3.71 1.37
N GLU A 28 5.43 -3.81 1.57
CA GLU A 28 6.43 -3.29 0.64
C GLU A 28 6.36 -3.97 -0.74
N MET A 29 5.84 -5.20 -0.80
CA MET A 29 5.76 -6.02 -2.00
C MET A 29 4.33 -6.27 -2.50
N VAL A 30 3.30 -5.66 -1.88
CA VAL A 30 1.88 -5.86 -2.26
C VAL A 30 1.61 -5.37 -3.68
N ALA A 31 2.25 -4.26 -4.08
CA ALA A 31 2.14 -3.69 -5.43
C ALA A 31 3.10 -4.34 -6.45
N GLY A 32 4.23 -4.90 -5.98
CA GLY A 32 5.29 -5.44 -6.84
C GLY A 32 5.02 -6.84 -7.38
N ILE A 33 4.21 -7.64 -6.67
CA ILE A 33 3.90 -9.01 -7.10
C ILE A 33 2.46 -9.07 -7.59
N VAL A 34 2.31 -8.88 -8.90
CA VAL A 34 1.23 -9.47 -9.67
C VAL A 34 1.46 -10.98 -9.66
N GLY A 35 0.99 -11.67 -8.63
CA GLY A 35 1.30 -13.09 -8.47
C GLY A 35 0.25 -13.82 -7.67
N ASP A 36 -0.46 -14.71 -8.36
CA ASP A 36 -1.38 -15.69 -7.82
C ASP A 36 -0.77 -16.36 -6.58
N LEU A 37 -1.51 -16.42 -5.46
CA LEU A 37 -1.18 -17.28 -4.31
C LEU A 37 -1.20 -18.79 -4.66
N PHE A 38 -1.63 -19.10 -5.89
CA PHE A 38 -1.87 -20.43 -6.43
C PHE A 38 -0.71 -21.42 -6.24
N PRO A 39 0.56 -21.06 -6.50
CA PRO A 39 1.67 -21.98 -6.32
C PRO A 39 1.77 -22.50 -4.87
N ILE A 40 1.52 -21.65 -3.86
CA ILE A 40 1.67 -22.02 -2.45
C ILE A 40 0.59 -22.98 -1.97
N PHE A 41 -0.67 -22.72 -2.29
CA PHE A 41 -1.73 -23.61 -1.79
C PHE A 41 -1.83 -24.90 -2.61
N SER A 42 -1.39 -24.91 -3.87
CA SER A 42 -1.39 -26.12 -4.72
C SER A 42 -0.54 -27.28 -4.18
N ILE A 43 0.46 -27.00 -3.35
CA ILE A 43 1.33 -28.02 -2.75
C ILE A 43 0.82 -28.54 -1.39
N ALA A 44 -0.23 -27.95 -0.81
CA ALA A 44 -0.74 -28.31 0.53
C ALA A 44 -1.16 -29.78 0.64
N ALA A 45 -1.84 -30.28 -0.39
CA ALA A 45 -2.31 -31.65 -0.46
C ALA A 45 -1.19 -32.67 -0.73
N PRO A 46 -0.30 -32.46 -1.72
CA PRO A 46 0.90 -33.28 -1.90
C PRO A 46 1.75 -33.44 -0.64
N ILE A 47 2.01 -32.35 0.08
CA ILE A 47 2.88 -32.36 1.27
C ILE A 47 2.27 -33.17 2.41
N VAL A 48 0.96 -33.03 2.66
CA VAL A 48 0.32 -33.77 3.75
C VAL A 48 0.22 -35.27 3.43
N LYS A 49 0.02 -35.63 2.15
CA LYS A 49 0.07 -37.03 1.68
C LYS A 49 1.46 -37.64 1.91
N LEU A 50 2.53 -36.95 1.48
CA LEU A 50 3.92 -37.36 1.73
C LEU A 50 4.24 -37.53 3.22
N ALA A 51 3.73 -36.62 4.07
CA ALA A 51 3.90 -36.71 5.51
C ALA A 51 3.21 -37.97 6.09
N LEU A 52 1.99 -38.30 5.68
CA LEU A 52 1.31 -39.51 6.18
C LEU A 52 1.99 -40.81 5.74
N ASP A 53 2.53 -40.83 4.52
CA ASP A 53 3.26 -41.98 3.98
C ASP A 53 4.66 -42.16 4.63
N ASN A 54 5.03 -41.28 5.57
CA ASN A 54 6.35 -41.24 6.21
C ASN A 54 7.49 -41.12 5.20
N VAL A 55 7.25 -40.42 4.10
CA VAL A 55 8.24 -40.13 3.09
C VAL A 55 9.04 -38.90 3.52
N GLU A 56 10.33 -39.11 3.80
CA GLU A 56 11.27 -38.03 4.07
C GLU A 56 11.94 -37.63 2.75
N SER A 57 11.65 -36.43 2.25
CA SER A 57 12.30 -35.84 1.08
C SER A 57 12.76 -34.42 1.40
N LYS A 58 13.84 -33.97 0.77
CA LYS A 58 14.39 -32.63 1.03
C LYS A 58 13.39 -31.54 0.63
N GLU A 59 12.63 -31.79 -0.41
CA GLU A 59 11.62 -30.91 -0.99
C GLU A 59 10.41 -30.81 -0.07
N ALA A 60 9.93 -31.93 0.48
CA ALA A 60 8.86 -31.93 1.48
C ALA A 60 9.26 -31.21 2.78
N VAL A 61 10.52 -31.35 3.21
CA VAL A 61 11.07 -30.61 4.35
C VAL A 61 11.13 -29.11 4.05
N PHE A 62 11.68 -28.73 2.90
CA PHE A 62 11.75 -27.32 2.47
C PHE A 62 10.35 -26.67 2.44
N MET A 63 9.37 -27.32 1.82
CA MET A 63 8.03 -26.73 1.76
C MET A 63 7.34 -26.64 3.11
N LYS A 64 7.58 -27.62 3.99
CA LYS A 64 7.13 -27.55 5.37
C LYS A 64 7.75 -26.34 6.08
N GLU A 65 9.04 -26.05 5.87
CA GLU A 65 9.70 -24.85 6.40
C GLU A 65 9.10 -23.56 5.84
N GLN A 66 8.70 -23.53 4.56
CA GLN A 66 7.98 -22.38 4.00
C GLN A 66 6.63 -22.15 4.70
N PHE A 67 5.82 -23.19 4.91
CA PHE A 67 4.57 -23.06 5.67
C PHE A 67 4.81 -22.65 7.13
N GLN A 68 5.94 -23.09 7.70
CA GLN A 68 6.36 -22.72 9.03
C GLN A 68 6.65 -21.21 9.11
N LYS A 69 7.38 -20.65 8.14
CA LYS A 69 7.58 -19.19 8.01
C LYS A 69 6.26 -18.41 7.89
N VAL A 70 5.29 -18.91 7.11
CA VAL A 70 3.95 -18.29 7.02
C VAL A 70 3.30 -18.23 8.41
N ARG A 71 3.36 -19.35 9.16
CA ARG A 71 2.80 -19.46 10.51
C ARG A 71 3.47 -18.47 11.47
N ASP A 72 4.79 -18.45 11.52
CA ASP A 72 5.52 -17.64 12.50
C ASP A 72 5.29 -16.14 12.23
N GLY A 73 5.20 -15.74 10.96
CA GLY A 73 4.78 -14.38 10.65
C GLY A 73 3.33 -14.07 11.05
N LEU A 74 2.41 -15.04 11.19
CA LEU A 74 1.04 -14.78 11.68
C LEU A 74 1.05 -14.48 13.16
N GLU A 75 1.92 -15.18 13.91
CA GLU A 75 2.09 -14.97 15.34
C GLU A 75 2.62 -13.54 15.60
N GLY A 76 3.60 -13.07 14.81
CA GLY A 76 4.05 -11.68 14.84
C GLY A 76 2.96 -10.65 14.47
N ILE A 77 2.16 -10.92 13.44
CA ILE A 77 1.01 -10.04 13.06
C ILE A 77 -0.04 -9.99 14.16
N SER A 78 -0.26 -11.09 14.88
CA SER A 78 -1.20 -11.14 16.02
C SER A 78 -0.69 -10.42 17.27
N GLU A 79 0.63 -10.24 17.41
CA GLU A 79 1.28 -9.60 18.57
C GLU A 79 1.52 -8.09 18.35
N GLU A 80 1.65 -7.60 17.11
CA GLU A 80 2.00 -6.18 16.84
C GLU A 80 0.86 -5.22 16.40
N MET A 81 -0.31 -5.60 15.85
CA MET A 81 -1.39 -4.59 15.60
C MET A 81 -2.80 -5.11 15.25
N GLN A 82 -3.76 -4.18 15.38
CA GLN A 82 -5.21 -4.22 15.10
C GLN A 82 -5.65 -5.32 14.13
N ARG A 83 -6.48 -6.23 14.65
CA ARG A 83 -7.04 -7.35 13.87
C ARG A 83 -7.80 -6.83 12.64
N ILE A 84 -7.89 -7.62 11.56
CA ILE A 84 -8.88 -7.37 10.49
C ILE A 84 -10.28 -7.16 11.12
N ASN A 85 -10.55 -7.89 12.20
CA ASN A 85 -11.71 -7.73 13.05
C ASN A 85 -11.88 -6.34 13.70
N GLU A 86 -10.84 -5.57 13.99
CA GLU A 86 -10.98 -4.21 14.53
C GLU A 86 -11.45 -3.23 13.46
N GLU A 87 -10.97 -3.37 12.21
CA GLU A 87 -11.46 -2.57 11.08
C GLU A 87 -12.90 -2.95 10.71
N ILE A 88 -13.23 -4.25 10.77
CA ILE A 88 -14.62 -4.74 10.60
C ILE A 88 -15.52 -4.34 11.78
N LYS A 89 -15.00 -4.26 13.01
CA LYS A 89 -15.72 -3.78 14.21
C LYS A 89 -16.16 -2.34 14.06
N LYS A 90 -15.27 -1.49 13.56
CA LYS A 90 -15.51 -0.06 13.35
C LYS A 90 -16.61 0.20 12.31
N SER A 91 -16.93 -0.76 11.43
CA SER A 91 -18.01 -0.66 10.45
C SER A 91 -19.36 -1.26 10.90
N GLY A 92 -19.45 -1.81 12.11
CA GLY A 92 -20.71 -2.35 12.64
C GLY A 92 -21.12 -3.73 12.10
N LEU A 93 -20.24 -4.43 11.39
CA LEU A 93 -20.46 -5.79 10.85
C LEU A 93 -20.17 -6.92 11.88
N ASP A 94 -20.21 -6.56 13.18
CA ASP A 94 -19.45 -7.19 14.28
C ASP A 94 -19.81 -8.67 14.58
N ALA A 95 -21.00 -9.15 14.21
CA ALA A 95 -21.46 -10.48 14.61
C ALA A 95 -21.01 -11.64 13.68
N VAL A 96 -20.65 -11.37 12.42
CA VAL A 96 -20.47 -12.43 11.40
C VAL A 96 -19.00 -12.78 11.15
N TYR A 97 -18.09 -11.80 11.29
CA TYR A 97 -16.69 -11.96 10.87
C TYR A 97 -15.72 -12.31 12.01
N PHE A 98 -16.09 -12.00 13.27
CA PHE A 98 -15.28 -12.28 14.45
C PHE A 98 -14.70 -13.70 14.52
N PRO A 99 -15.48 -14.77 14.26
CA PRO A 99 -14.95 -16.14 14.33
C PRO A 99 -14.17 -16.57 13.08
N VAL A 100 -14.24 -15.84 11.95
CA VAL A 100 -13.69 -16.32 10.66
C VAL A 100 -12.16 -16.39 10.69
N GLU A 101 -11.50 -15.30 11.10
CA GLU A 101 -10.04 -15.22 11.18
C GLU A 101 -9.48 -16.25 12.18
N GLU A 102 -10.13 -16.36 13.35
CA GLU A 102 -9.76 -17.32 14.38
C GLU A 102 -9.94 -18.77 13.92
N ASN A 103 -11.07 -19.08 13.27
CA ASN A 103 -11.33 -20.41 12.73
C ASN A 103 -10.31 -20.80 11.67
N ILE A 104 -10.04 -19.93 10.70
CA ILE A 104 -9.05 -20.18 9.64
C ILE A 104 -7.67 -20.43 10.24
N THR A 105 -7.25 -19.59 11.19
CA THR A 105 -5.96 -19.72 11.86
C THR A 105 -5.86 -21.04 12.64
N ASN A 106 -6.92 -21.41 13.36
CA ASN A 106 -6.97 -22.67 14.11
C ASN A 106 -6.97 -23.90 13.20
N GLN A 107 -7.70 -23.86 12.08
CA GLN A 107 -7.69 -24.90 11.06
C GLN A 107 -6.29 -25.12 10.49
N PHE A 108 -5.60 -24.05 10.11
CA PHE A 108 -4.22 -24.11 9.65
C PHE A 108 -3.25 -24.63 10.72
N ARG A 109 -3.40 -24.20 11.98
CA ARG A 109 -2.59 -24.72 13.10
C ARG A 109 -2.75 -26.24 13.23
N LYS A 110 -3.98 -26.77 13.12
CA LYS A 110 -4.24 -28.22 13.16
C LYS A 110 -3.70 -28.96 11.94
N TYR A 111 -3.66 -28.32 10.77
CA TYR A 111 -2.96 -28.87 9.60
C TYR A 111 -1.45 -28.98 9.86
N MET A 112 -0.82 -27.91 10.39
CA MET A 112 0.60 -27.91 10.74
C MET A 112 0.96 -28.93 11.82
N ASP A 113 0.06 -29.23 12.75
CA ASP A 113 0.22 -30.30 13.74
C ASP A 113 0.46 -31.67 13.08
N ILE A 114 -0.11 -31.93 11.90
CA ILE A 114 0.12 -33.18 11.14
C ILE A 114 1.56 -33.21 10.63
N LEU A 115 2.00 -32.12 9.98
CA LEU A 115 3.34 -32.02 9.39
C LEU A 115 4.45 -32.04 10.44
N ASN A 116 4.16 -31.54 11.65
CA ASN A 116 5.08 -31.49 12.78
C ASN A 116 5.06 -32.73 13.67
N ALA A 117 4.08 -33.63 13.50
CA ALA A 117 3.98 -34.83 14.31
C ALA A 117 5.06 -35.86 13.97
N LYS A 118 5.57 -36.53 15.01
CA LYS A 118 6.33 -37.78 14.85
C LYS A 118 5.44 -38.81 14.14
N PRO A 119 6.01 -39.72 13.31
CA PRO A 119 5.26 -40.74 12.55
C PRO A 119 4.12 -41.42 13.33
N LYS A 120 4.42 -41.89 14.55
CA LYS A 120 3.45 -42.57 15.42
C LYS A 120 2.23 -41.75 15.86
N PHE A 121 2.28 -40.43 15.74
CA PHE A 121 1.20 -39.52 16.13
C PHE A 121 0.46 -38.90 14.93
N ARG A 122 0.93 -39.11 13.69
CA ARG A 122 0.37 -38.48 12.48
C ARG A 122 -1.10 -38.84 12.26
N GLU A 123 -1.48 -40.10 12.43
CA GLU A 123 -2.88 -40.53 12.31
C GLU A 123 -3.80 -39.91 13.37
N VAL A 124 -3.31 -39.73 14.60
CA VAL A 124 -4.08 -39.05 15.65
C VAL A 124 -4.26 -37.58 15.30
N LYS A 125 -3.22 -36.91 14.83
CA LYS A 125 -3.29 -35.50 14.39
C LYS A 125 -4.19 -35.32 13.17
N LYS A 126 -4.15 -36.25 12.20
CA LYS A 126 -5.08 -36.30 11.05
C LYS A 126 -6.53 -36.30 11.51
N LYS A 127 -6.91 -37.20 12.43
CA LYS A 127 -8.27 -37.28 12.96
C LYS A 127 -8.69 -35.98 13.66
N LEU A 128 -7.82 -35.42 14.49
CA LEU A 128 -8.07 -34.14 15.18
C LEU A 128 -8.27 -32.99 14.20
N PHE A 129 -7.47 -32.93 13.13
CA PHE A 129 -7.61 -31.92 12.08
C PHE A 129 -8.94 -32.05 11.34
N LEU A 130 -9.29 -33.25 10.86
CA LEU A 130 -10.54 -33.49 10.13
C LEU A 130 -11.78 -33.15 10.97
N ASP A 131 -11.80 -33.55 12.24
CA ASP A 131 -12.89 -33.24 13.18
C ASP A 131 -12.98 -31.74 13.48
N HIS A 132 -11.84 -31.10 13.74
CA HIS A 132 -11.79 -29.67 14.04
C HIS A 132 -12.19 -28.81 12.84
N PHE A 133 -11.76 -29.17 11.62
CA PHE A 133 -12.09 -28.44 10.40
C PHE A 133 -13.61 -28.35 10.21
N GLY A 134 -14.33 -29.48 10.35
CA GLY A 134 -15.79 -29.50 10.27
C GLY A 134 -16.48 -28.70 11.39
N LYS A 135 -16.01 -28.85 12.65
CA LYS A 135 -16.60 -28.16 13.81
C LYS A 135 -16.44 -26.65 13.79
N THR A 136 -15.39 -26.15 13.14
CA THR A 136 -15.06 -24.73 13.04
C THR A 136 -15.58 -24.09 11.75
N GLY A 137 -16.58 -24.69 11.09
CA GLY A 137 -17.24 -24.11 9.92
C GLY A 137 -16.63 -24.49 8.57
N GLY A 138 -15.53 -25.25 8.55
CA GLY A 138 -14.93 -25.79 7.33
C GLY A 138 -14.59 -24.72 6.30
N ASP A 139 -15.00 -24.97 5.06
CA ASP A 139 -14.84 -24.09 3.89
C ASP A 139 -15.68 -22.80 3.97
N LYS A 140 -16.75 -22.79 4.79
CA LYS A 140 -17.61 -21.60 4.94
C LYS A 140 -16.85 -20.37 5.40
N ASN A 141 -15.81 -20.52 6.22
CA ASN A 141 -15.01 -19.38 6.67
C ASN A 141 -14.33 -18.67 5.49
N LEU A 142 -13.75 -19.44 4.55
CA LEU A 142 -13.13 -18.90 3.36
C LEU A 142 -14.16 -18.23 2.43
N ILE A 143 -15.34 -18.83 2.28
CA ILE A 143 -16.45 -18.24 1.51
C ILE A 143 -16.90 -16.92 2.13
N THR A 144 -17.06 -16.86 3.46
CA THR A 144 -17.40 -15.64 4.19
C THR A 144 -16.32 -14.57 4.00
N LEU A 145 -15.04 -14.93 4.07
CA LEU A 145 -13.93 -14.02 3.81
C LEU A 145 -13.95 -13.50 2.36
N TYR A 146 -14.14 -14.38 1.37
CA TYR A 146 -14.28 -14.00 -0.03
C TYR A 146 -15.43 -12.99 -0.23
N ASN A 147 -16.62 -13.30 0.27
CA ASN A 147 -17.80 -12.43 0.19
C ASN A 147 -17.58 -11.08 0.90
N SER A 148 -16.79 -11.04 1.97
CA SER A 148 -16.43 -9.78 2.63
C SER A 148 -15.58 -8.88 1.73
N VAL A 149 -14.70 -9.48 0.93
CA VAL A 149 -13.81 -8.76 0.02
C VAL A 149 -14.54 -8.35 -1.25
N THR A 150 -15.41 -9.20 -1.79
CA THR A 150 -16.13 -8.88 -3.04
C THR A 150 -17.32 -7.96 -2.84
N GLY A 151 -17.83 -7.83 -1.61
CA GLY A 151 -19.06 -7.11 -1.29
C GLY A 151 -20.32 -7.97 -1.45
N ASP A 152 -20.18 -9.27 -1.73
CA ASP A 152 -21.29 -10.23 -1.85
C ASP A 152 -21.79 -10.68 -0.46
N ASN A 153 -22.08 -9.71 0.40
CA ASN A 153 -22.53 -9.90 1.77
C ASN A 153 -23.82 -9.10 2.05
N PHE A 154 -24.43 -9.29 3.23
CA PHE A 154 -25.72 -8.68 3.57
C PHE A 154 -25.71 -7.14 3.50
N SER A 155 -24.56 -6.50 3.76
CA SER A 155 -24.43 -5.05 3.70
C SER A 155 -24.22 -4.51 2.29
N GLY A 156 -23.78 -5.36 1.35
CA GLY A 156 -23.37 -4.95 0.00
C GLY A 156 -22.05 -4.19 -0.05
N GLU A 157 -21.41 -3.92 1.10
CA GLU A 157 -20.17 -3.16 1.20
C GLU A 157 -18.96 -4.09 1.33
N SER A 158 -17.89 -3.80 0.60
CA SER A 158 -16.63 -4.54 0.72
C SER A 158 -15.83 -4.06 1.93
N VAL A 159 -15.19 -4.99 2.64
CA VAL A 159 -14.24 -4.65 3.71
C VAL A 159 -13.05 -3.82 3.19
N LEU A 160 -12.72 -3.94 1.89
CA LEU A 160 -11.70 -3.10 1.25
C LEU A 160 -12.16 -1.66 1.13
N ASP A 161 -13.42 -1.42 0.70
CA ASP A 161 -13.97 -0.07 0.55
C ASP A 161 -14.14 0.61 1.91
N ILE A 162 -14.59 -0.15 2.92
CA ILE A 162 -14.67 0.31 4.31
C ILE A 162 -13.30 0.77 4.80
N THR A 163 -12.28 -0.08 4.64
CA THR A 163 -10.91 0.22 5.07
C THR A 163 -10.36 1.43 4.33
N LEU A 164 -10.57 1.50 3.01
CA LEU A 164 -10.15 2.61 2.16
C LEU A 164 -10.74 3.95 2.64
N ASN A 165 -12.03 3.96 3.00
CA ASN A 165 -12.72 5.14 3.50
C ASN A 165 -12.24 5.53 4.91
N TYR A 166 -12.09 4.56 5.81
CA TYR A 166 -11.63 4.76 7.18
C TYR A 166 -10.20 5.31 7.23
N GLU A 167 -9.32 4.75 6.42
CA GLU A 167 -7.90 5.15 6.31
C GLU A 167 -7.72 6.44 5.47
N GLU A 168 -8.81 7.12 5.10
CA GLU A 168 -8.82 8.34 4.30
C GLU A 168 -7.96 8.24 3.03
N LYS A 169 -8.04 7.08 2.35
CA LYS A 169 -7.25 6.73 1.16
C LYS A 169 -5.73 6.81 1.37
N SER A 170 -5.26 6.47 2.57
CA SER A 170 -3.85 6.30 2.86
C SER A 170 -3.35 4.95 2.29
N ARG A 171 -2.43 5.01 1.32
CA ARG A 171 -1.96 3.81 0.59
C ARG A 171 -1.37 2.74 1.51
N ARG A 172 -0.46 3.12 2.42
CA ARG A 172 0.29 2.16 3.26
C ARG A 172 -0.62 1.31 4.17
N PRO A 173 -1.53 1.91 4.97
CA PRO A 173 -2.51 1.13 5.74
C PRO A 173 -3.38 0.19 4.88
N VAL A 174 -3.77 0.62 3.68
CA VAL A 174 -4.56 -0.21 2.75
C VAL A 174 -3.73 -1.36 2.19
N GLU A 175 -2.47 -1.13 1.82
CA GLU A 175 -1.51 -2.18 1.42
C GLU A 175 -1.30 -3.20 2.56
N ASP A 176 -1.08 -2.73 3.79
CA ASP A 176 -0.95 -3.57 4.98
C ASP A 176 -2.19 -4.46 5.19
N PHE A 177 -3.38 -3.88 5.05
CA PHE A 177 -4.63 -4.62 5.16
C PHE A 177 -4.78 -5.70 4.07
N CYS A 178 -4.45 -5.35 2.82
CA CYS A 178 -4.43 -6.31 1.70
C CYS A 178 -3.43 -7.45 1.93
N ALA A 179 -2.24 -7.16 2.47
CA ALA A 179 -1.24 -8.18 2.82
C ALA A 179 -1.78 -9.17 3.87
N ARG A 180 -2.44 -8.65 4.92
CA ARG A 180 -3.08 -9.48 5.96
C ARG A 180 -4.17 -10.39 5.38
N LEU A 181 -5.03 -9.85 4.51
CA LEU A 181 -6.07 -10.63 3.82
C LEU A 181 -5.46 -11.74 2.95
N LYS A 182 -4.45 -11.43 2.13
CA LYS A 182 -3.74 -12.44 1.30
C LYS A 182 -3.21 -13.58 2.16
N LYS A 183 -2.63 -13.24 3.31
CA LYS A 183 -2.10 -14.24 4.24
C LYS A 183 -3.18 -15.13 4.83
N LEU A 184 -4.32 -14.54 5.20
CA LEU A 184 -5.46 -15.27 5.74
C LEU A 184 -6.08 -16.22 4.70
N PHE A 185 -6.21 -15.78 3.44
CA PHE A 185 -6.60 -16.67 2.33
C PHE A 185 -5.59 -17.80 2.15
N CYS A 186 -4.29 -17.50 2.13
CA CYS A 186 -3.24 -18.50 1.94
C CYS A 186 -3.36 -19.65 2.94
N ILE A 187 -3.41 -19.35 4.24
CA ILE A 187 -3.48 -20.39 5.27
C ILE A 187 -4.82 -21.14 5.27
N GLY A 188 -5.92 -20.46 4.96
CA GLY A 188 -7.23 -21.10 4.84
C GLY A 188 -7.27 -22.06 3.66
N LEU A 189 -6.70 -21.68 2.51
CA LEU A 189 -6.63 -22.52 1.31
C LEU A 189 -5.74 -23.74 1.53
N ILE A 190 -4.59 -23.57 2.21
CA ILE A 190 -3.74 -24.70 2.61
C ILE A 190 -4.53 -25.68 3.48
N ALA A 191 -5.28 -25.19 4.47
CA ALA A 191 -6.10 -26.04 5.32
C ALA A 191 -7.22 -26.73 4.54
N LEU A 192 -7.93 -26.02 3.66
CA LEU A 192 -9.01 -26.58 2.83
C LEU A 192 -8.52 -27.71 1.92
N LEU A 193 -7.43 -27.48 1.19
CA LEU A 193 -6.87 -28.47 0.27
C LEU A 193 -6.26 -29.65 1.02
N GLY A 194 -5.59 -29.39 2.15
CA GLY A 194 -5.16 -30.43 3.07
C GLY A 194 -6.33 -31.29 3.55
N HIS A 195 -7.46 -30.69 3.90
CA HIS A 195 -8.66 -31.42 4.31
C HIS A 195 -9.25 -32.27 3.17
N ALA A 196 -9.39 -31.71 1.97
CA ALA A 196 -9.90 -32.43 0.80
C ALA A 196 -9.04 -33.65 0.45
N ALA A 197 -7.72 -33.47 0.45
CA ALA A 197 -6.74 -34.53 0.23
C ALA A 197 -6.84 -35.66 1.25
N LEU A 198 -7.12 -35.33 2.52
CA LEU A 198 -7.16 -36.30 3.61
C LEU A 198 -8.47 -37.07 3.71
N LYS A 199 -9.58 -36.52 3.22
CA LYS A 199 -10.84 -37.26 3.08
C LYS A 199 -10.86 -38.19 1.86
N GLY A 200 -10.10 -37.87 0.81
CA GLY A 200 -9.97 -38.73 -0.37
C GLY A 200 -11.16 -38.65 -1.34
N ASN A 201 -11.78 -37.47 -1.45
CA ASN A 201 -12.99 -37.26 -2.26
C ASN A 201 -12.72 -36.94 -3.74
N ASP A 202 -11.45 -36.89 -4.15
CA ASP A 202 -11.00 -36.39 -5.48
C ASP A 202 -11.50 -34.97 -5.83
N GLU A 203 -11.90 -34.18 -4.83
CA GLU A 203 -12.37 -32.79 -4.99
C GLU A 203 -11.22 -31.76 -5.10
N GLU A 204 -9.97 -32.19 -4.92
CA GLU A 204 -8.78 -31.32 -4.85
C GLU A 204 -8.62 -30.44 -6.09
N ASP A 205 -8.68 -31.03 -7.28
CA ASP A 205 -8.51 -30.29 -8.55
C ASP A 205 -9.63 -29.28 -8.80
N ALA A 206 -10.87 -29.64 -8.42
CA ALA A 206 -12.02 -28.74 -8.55
C ALA A 206 -11.90 -27.55 -7.59
N LEU A 207 -11.49 -27.79 -6.35
CA LEU A 207 -11.24 -26.74 -5.35
C LEU A 207 -10.08 -25.84 -5.77
N LEU A 208 -8.99 -26.42 -6.28
CA LEU A 208 -7.84 -25.67 -6.80
C LEU A 208 -8.28 -24.70 -7.90
N LYS A 209 -9.06 -25.19 -8.87
CA LYS A 209 -9.55 -24.36 -9.97
C LYS A 209 -10.47 -23.24 -9.48
N ASP A 210 -11.50 -23.57 -8.69
CA ASP A 210 -12.46 -22.59 -8.17
C ASP A 210 -11.78 -21.51 -7.32
N TRP A 211 -10.94 -21.91 -6.37
CA TRP A 211 -10.23 -20.96 -5.54
C TRP A 211 -9.14 -20.19 -6.28
N GLY A 212 -8.54 -20.78 -7.32
CA GLY A 212 -7.66 -20.05 -8.24
C GLY A 212 -8.38 -18.88 -8.93
N GLU A 213 -9.61 -19.09 -9.41
CA GLU A 213 -10.43 -18.04 -10.02
C GLU A 213 -10.89 -17.00 -8.99
N LYS A 214 -11.34 -17.43 -7.80
CA LYS A 214 -11.71 -16.52 -6.70
C LYS A 214 -10.56 -15.63 -6.25
N MET A 215 -9.35 -16.17 -6.15
CA MET A 215 -8.17 -15.40 -5.74
C MET A 215 -7.78 -14.34 -6.77
N LYS A 216 -8.01 -14.56 -8.07
CA LYS A 216 -7.86 -13.52 -9.10
C LYS A 216 -8.83 -12.37 -8.88
N THR A 217 -10.09 -12.67 -8.55
CA THR A 217 -11.08 -11.65 -8.20
C THR A 217 -10.69 -10.86 -6.95
N VAL A 218 -10.22 -11.54 -5.90
CA VAL A 218 -9.71 -10.90 -4.68
C VAL A 218 -8.54 -9.96 -5.01
N GLN A 219 -7.57 -10.43 -5.79
CA GLN A 219 -6.41 -9.63 -6.21
C GLN A 219 -6.82 -8.39 -7.01
N LEU A 220 -7.78 -8.53 -7.93
CA LEU A 220 -8.30 -7.42 -8.72
C LEU A 220 -8.93 -6.35 -7.80
N LYS A 221 -9.75 -6.76 -6.84
CA LYS A 221 -10.38 -5.85 -5.88
C LYS A 221 -9.34 -5.11 -5.02
N MET A 222 -8.29 -5.80 -4.56
CA MET A 222 -7.18 -5.18 -3.84
C MET A 222 -6.44 -4.13 -4.70
N ASN A 223 -6.17 -4.45 -5.96
CA ASN A 223 -5.51 -3.52 -6.88
C ASN A 223 -6.33 -2.25 -7.10
N VAL A 224 -7.66 -2.38 -7.26
CA VAL A 224 -8.55 -1.24 -7.46
C VAL A 224 -8.49 -0.24 -6.30
N VAL A 225 -8.50 -0.72 -5.04
CA VAL A 225 -8.46 0.20 -3.89
C VAL A 225 -7.07 0.83 -3.68
N ILE A 226 -5.99 0.10 -3.99
CA ILE A 226 -4.63 0.64 -3.95
C ILE A 226 -4.45 1.70 -5.06
N GLU A 227 -4.94 1.41 -6.26
CA GLU A 227 -4.91 2.34 -7.39
C GLU A 227 -5.73 3.61 -7.09
N ASP A 228 -6.89 3.50 -6.44
CA ASP A 228 -7.65 4.68 -6.01
C ASP A 228 -6.87 5.53 -4.99
N CYS A 229 -6.11 4.93 -4.07
CA CYS A 229 -5.20 5.67 -3.19
C CYS A 229 -4.16 6.46 -3.99
N ILE A 230 -3.57 5.83 -5.01
CA ILE A 230 -2.56 6.44 -5.85
C ILE A 230 -3.18 7.55 -6.71
N LEU A 231 -4.25 7.29 -7.47
CA LEU A 231 -4.80 8.25 -8.41
C LEU A 231 -5.48 9.44 -7.72
N SER A 232 -6.05 9.25 -6.52
CA SER A 232 -6.73 10.32 -5.80
C SER A 232 -5.82 11.20 -4.94
N PHE A 233 -4.51 10.89 -4.87
CA PHE A 233 -3.56 11.58 -3.99
C PHE A 233 -3.57 13.11 -4.12
N PRO A 234 -3.65 13.73 -5.33
CA PRO A 234 -3.55 15.19 -5.43
C PRO A 234 -4.71 15.89 -4.73
N LYS A 235 -5.94 15.38 -4.93
CA LYS A 235 -7.15 15.92 -4.31
C LYS A 235 -7.15 15.68 -2.80
N GLN A 236 -6.70 14.51 -2.35
CA GLN A 236 -6.58 14.19 -0.93
C GLN A 236 -5.53 15.08 -0.25
N ALA A 237 -4.37 15.30 -0.89
CA ALA A 237 -3.31 16.17 -0.39
C ALA A 237 -3.75 17.63 -0.26
N GLU A 238 -4.57 18.13 -1.20
CA GLU A 238 -5.18 19.46 -1.09
C GLU A 238 -6.10 19.56 0.13
N MET A 239 -7.00 18.59 0.32
CA MET A 239 -7.89 18.54 1.48
C MET A 239 -7.12 18.42 2.79
N ASP A 240 -6.08 17.59 2.81
CA ASP A 240 -5.25 17.35 3.99
C ASP A 240 -4.45 18.59 4.39
N SER A 241 -3.93 19.32 3.41
CA SER A 241 -3.26 20.60 3.60
C SER A 241 -4.25 21.66 4.08
N ARG A 242 -5.46 21.71 3.49
CA ARG A 242 -6.51 22.66 3.90
C ARG A 242 -6.95 22.46 5.34
N ARG A 243 -7.13 21.20 5.78
CA ARG A 243 -7.43 20.87 7.18
C ARG A 243 -6.32 21.38 8.09
N LEU A 244 -5.05 21.10 7.74
CA LEU A 244 -3.91 21.53 8.55
C LEU A 244 -3.80 23.05 8.64
N VAL A 245 -3.93 23.79 7.53
CA VAL A 245 -3.90 25.26 7.50
C VAL A 245 -5.01 25.86 8.37
N ARG A 246 -6.20 25.26 8.36
CA ARG A 246 -7.33 25.70 9.19
C ARG A 246 -7.07 25.44 10.68
N ASP A 247 -6.55 24.27 11.01
CA ASP A 247 -6.42 23.81 12.40
C ASP A 247 -5.18 24.42 13.09
N GLU A 248 -4.13 24.74 12.33
CA GLU A 248 -2.83 25.24 12.81
C GLU A 248 -2.60 26.75 12.53
N SER A 249 -3.62 27.58 12.80
CA SER A 249 -3.59 29.02 12.49
C SER A 249 -2.53 29.85 13.23
N ASN A 250 -1.92 29.30 14.28
CA ASN A 250 -0.93 29.99 15.12
C ASN A 250 0.52 29.77 14.66
N LEU A 251 0.77 28.91 13.68
CA LEU A 251 2.11 28.61 13.20
C LEU A 251 2.69 29.76 12.37
N THR A 252 4.00 29.98 12.49
CA THR A 252 4.73 30.83 11.53
C THR A 252 4.71 30.21 10.14
N ASN A 253 4.92 31.00 9.08
CA ASN A 253 4.94 30.50 7.70
C ASN A 253 5.92 29.32 7.50
N LYS A 254 7.10 29.35 8.15
CA LYS A 254 8.07 28.25 8.09
C LYS A 254 7.58 27.00 8.81
N GLN A 255 7.08 27.16 10.04
CA GLN A 255 6.53 26.03 10.80
C GLN A 255 5.35 25.38 10.08
N LEU A 256 4.46 26.18 9.48
CA LEU A 256 3.33 25.68 8.70
C LEU A 256 3.79 24.94 7.45
N ALA A 257 4.78 25.46 6.71
CA ALA A 257 5.35 24.78 5.55
C ALA A 257 5.96 23.42 5.92
N ASP A 258 6.72 23.37 7.02
CA ASP A 258 7.34 22.14 7.52
C ASP A 258 6.28 21.14 8.03
N ALA A 259 5.21 21.61 8.66
CA ALA A 259 4.10 20.76 9.11
C ALA A 259 3.35 20.14 7.92
N ILE A 260 3.07 20.92 6.86
CA ILE A 260 2.46 20.42 5.62
C ILE A 260 3.36 19.36 4.99
N ILE A 261 4.66 19.64 4.79
CA ILE A 261 5.61 18.66 4.23
C ILE A 261 5.67 17.38 5.06
N LYS A 262 5.75 17.49 6.39
CA LYS A 262 5.78 16.33 7.29
C LYS A 262 4.53 15.45 7.12
N LYS A 263 3.35 16.07 7.03
CA LYS A 263 2.08 15.35 6.84
C LYS A 263 2.04 14.68 5.46
N LEU A 264 2.35 15.42 4.39
CA LEU A 264 2.28 14.93 3.02
C LEU A 264 3.31 13.82 2.74
N LYS A 265 4.56 13.99 3.17
CA LYS A 265 5.60 12.96 3.03
C LYS A 265 5.25 11.66 3.76
N LYS A 266 4.58 11.76 4.91
CA LYS A 266 4.17 10.57 5.67
C LYS A 266 3.05 9.79 4.97
N LYS A 267 2.03 10.48 4.43
CA LYS A 267 0.86 9.84 3.81
C LYS A 267 1.09 9.44 2.35
N TYR A 268 1.91 10.21 1.64
CA TYR A 268 2.21 10.07 0.22
C TYR A 268 3.72 9.90 0.01
N ASP A 269 4.26 8.82 0.58
CA ASP A 269 5.70 8.56 0.65
C ASP A 269 6.37 8.35 -0.72
N TRP A 270 5.59 8.10 -1.77
CA TRP A 270 6.05 7.99 -3.16
C TRP A 270 6.09 9.33 -3.91
N VAL A 271 5.70 10.44 -3.27
CA VAL A 271 5.58 11.75 -3.92
C VAL A 271 6.60 12.73 -3.35
N GLY A 272 7.31 13.42 -4.23
CA GLY A 272 8.11 14.59 -3.90
C GLY A 272 7.22 15.83 -3.75
N TRP A 273 7.45 16.61 -2.72
CA TRP A 273 6.62 17.76 -2.34
C TRP A 273 7.43 19.03 -2.20
N SER A 274 6.86 20.16 -2.58
CA SER A 274 7.38 21.50 -2.28
C SER A 274 6.22 22.38 -1.81
N VAL A 275 6.45 23.15 -0.74
CA VAL A 275 5.44 24.02 -0.10
C VAL A 275 6.03 25.41 0.03
N ARG A 276 5.34 26.41 -0.50
CA ARG A 276 5.72 27.82 -0.42
C ARG A 276 4.61 28.59 0.27
N ILE A 277 4.97 29.37 1.29
CA ILE A 277 4.03 30.19 2.07
C ILE A 277 4.54 31.63 2.11
N PHE A 278 3.69 32.57 1.73
CA PHE A 278 4.00 34.00 1.70
C PHE A 278 2.72 34.82 1.78
N ARG A 279 2.83 36.10 2.13
CA ARG A 279 1.69 37.01 2.18
C ARG A 279 1.63 37.91 0.97
N THR A 280 0.40 38.22 0.56
CA THR A 280 0.13 39.25 -0.44
C THR A 280 0.75 40.57 0.02
N PRO A 281 1.53 41.27 -0.84
CA PRO A 281 2.13 42.55 -0.51
C PRO A 281 1.10 43.56 0.01
N SER A 282 1.44 44.25 1.11
CA SER A 282 0.58 45.24 1.74
C SER A 282 1.26 46.62 1.79
N GLY A 283 0.47 47.69 1.68
CA GLY A 283 0.95 49.09 1.63
C GLY A 283 0.43 49.86 0.42
N ILE A 284 0.52 51.20 0.48
CA ILE A 284 -0.01 52.13 -0.53
C ILE A 284 0.78 52.03 -1.86
N PHE A 285 2.07 51.71 -1.79
CA PHE A 285 2.96 51.55 -2.96
C PHE A 285 3.25 50.09 -3.32
N ALA A 286 2.59 49.13 -2.67
CA ALA A 286 2.82 47.72 -2.92
C ALA A 286 2.13 47.29 -4.22
N ASN A 287 2.88 46.74 -5.18
CA ASN A 287 2.28 46.09 -6.33
C ASN A 287 1.57 44.81 -5.87
N LYS A 288 0.24 44.82 -5.92
CA LYS A 288 -0.63 43.69 -5.56
C LYS A 288 -0.84 42.72 -6.73
N LYS A 289 -0.30 43.03 -7.91
CA LYS A 289 -0.27 42.15 -9.09
C LYS A 289 1.15 41.63 -9.31
N ASP A 290 1.29 40.50 -9.99
CA ASP A 290 2.57 39.96 -10.47
C ASP A 290 3.64 39.76 -9.38
N TYR A 291 3.22 39.52 -8.13
CA TYR A 291 4.13 39.26 -7.01
C TYR A 291 4.45 37.76 -6.85
N HIS A 292 3.74 36.90 -7.57
CA HIS A 292 4.08 35.51 -7.77
C HIS A 292 3.50 35.01 -9.10
N CYS A 293 4.07 33.95 -9.68
CA CYS A 293 3.57 33.35 -10.91
C CYS A 293 3.82 31.83 -10.91
N PRO A 294 2.78 31.01 -10.77
CA PRO A 294 2.90 29.55 -10.83
C PRO A 294 2.52 28.99 -12.21
N THR A 295 3.37 28.14 -12.80
CA THR A 295 3.21 27.47 -14.12
C THR A 295 3.37 25.94 -13.98
N GLY A 296 2.95 25.16 -15.00
CA GLY A 296 2.83 23.69 -14.94
C GLY A 296 1.43 23.16 -14.54
N ARG A 297 1.29 21.86 -14.20
CA ARG A 297 0.00 21.27 -13.75
C ARG A 297 0.02 20.65 -12.36
N SER A 298 1.14 20.06 -11.92
CA SER A 298 1.25 19.34 -10.63
C SER A 298 1.38 20.30 -9.42
N ARG A 299 0.35 21.11 -9.20
CA ARG A 299 0.27 22.09 -8.11
C ARG A 299 -1.17 22.42 -7.73
N PHE A 300 -1.34 22.91 -6.51
CA PHE A 300 -2.59 23.52 -6.05
C PHE A 300 -2.30 24.63 -5.05
N GLN A 301 -3.27 25.55 -4.93
CA GLN A 301 -3.28 26.57 -3.89
C GLN A 301 -4.19 26.07 -2.77
N VAL A 302 -3.71 26.12 -1.53
CA VAL A 302 -4.49 25.71 -0.35
C VAL A 302 -5.28 26.92 0.15
N PRO A 303 -6.63 26.84 0.20
CA PRO A 303 -7.45 27.94 0.71
C PRO A 303 -7.16 28.22 2.20
N SER A 304 -7.10 29.49 2.55
CA SER A 304 -6.94 29.99 3.93
C SER A 304 -8.07 30.95 4.28
N SER A 305 -8.42 31.06 5.56
CA SER A 305 -9.33 32.10 6.07
C SER A 305 -8.68 33.49 6.07
N ASP A 306 -7.35 33.55 6.12
CA ASP A 306 -6.58 34.79 5.91
C ASP A 306 -6.35 34.98 4.40
N GLU A 307 -7.13 35.88 3.78
CA GLU A 307 -7.05 36.19 2.35
C GLU A 307 -5.67 36.72 1.91
N LYS A 308 -4.84 37.18 2.85
CA LYS A 308 -3.48 37.62 2.54
C LYS A 308 -2.50 36.46 2.54
N LEU A 309 -2.82 35.32 3.11
CA LEU A 309 -1.93 34.18 3.21
C LEU A 309 -2.02 33.32 1.94
N ASN A 310 -0.91 33.20 1.21
CA ASN A 310 -0.80 32.31 0.07
C ASN A 310 -0.06 31.06 0.48
N VAL A 311 -0.71 29.91 0.36
CA VAL A 311 -0.12 28.59 0.58
C VAL A 311 -0.17 27.84 -0.73
N TRP A 312 1.00 27.62 -1.34
CA TRP A 312 1.14 26.86 -2.57
C TRP A 312 1.81 25.54 -2.28
N VAL A 313 1.30 24.49 -2.90
CA VAL A 313 1.88 23.15 -2.87
C VAL A 313 2.10 22.71 -4.31
N SER A 314 3.25 22.12 -4.58
CA SER A 314 3.54 21.46 -5.84
C SER A 314 4.21 20.13 -5.57
N TYR A 315 4.08 19.21 -6.53
CA TYR A 315 4.43 17.82 -6.30
C TYR A 315 4.91 17.13 -7.57
N SER A 316 5.52 15.96 -7.41
CA SER A 316 5.80 15.00 -8.49
C SER A 316 5.86 13.59 -7.95
N SER A 317 5.20 12.66 -8.64
CA SER A 317 5.27 11.21 -8.35
C SER A 317 6.38 10.50 -9.13
N SER A 318 7.09 11.20 -10.01
CA SER A 318 8.20 10.67 -10.81
C SER A 318 9.23 11.77 -11.07
N PRO A 319 9.87 12.31 -10.02
CA PRO A 319 10.78 13.44 -10.18
C PRO A 319 12.03 13.04 -10.96
N GLU A 320 12.40 13.86 -11.94
CA GLU A 320 13.65 13.76 -12.68
C GLU A 320 14.63 14.86 -12.22
N PRO A 321 15.95 14.64 -12.35
CA PRO A 321 16.93 15.66 -12.02
C PRO A 321 16.73 16.95 -12.80
N VAL A 322 16.91 18.08 -12.13
CA VAL A 322 16.81 19.41 -12.73
C VAL A 322 18.18 20.04 -12.79
N ASP A 323 18.59 20.49 -13.98
CA ASP A 323 19.87 21.17 -14.16
C ASP A 323 19.79 22.62 -13.63
N GLY A 324 20.20 22.80 -12.37
CA GLY A 324 20.23 24.10 -11.71
C GLY A 324 21.14 25.12 -12.40
N ASN A 325 22.25 24.67 -13.01
CA ASN A 325 23.15 25.56 -13.75
C ASN A 325 22.47 26.09 -15.02
N HIS A 326 21.75 25.20 -15.72
CA HIS A 326 20.97 25.60 -16.88
C HIS A 326 19.85 26.59 -16.52
N ILE A 327 19.12 26.35 -15.42
CA ILE A 327 18.11 27.31 -14.91
C ILE A 327 18.75 28.68 -14.65
N GLN A 328 19.89 28.70 -13.95
CA GLN A 328 20.59 29.94 -13.63
C GLN A 328 21.01 30.70 -14.91
N GLN A 329 21.55 29.99 -15.91
CA GLN A 329 21.90 30.57 -17.21
C GLN A 329 20.68 31.17 -17.93
N LEU A 330 19.56 30.45 -17.94
CA LEU A 330 18.30 30.94 -18.53
C LEU A 330 17.82 32.22 -17.84
N ILE A 331 17.86 32.29 -16.52
CA ILE A 331 17.48 33.49 -15.76
C ILE A 331 18.43 34.65 -16.07
N GLN A 332 19.74 34.41 -16.07
CA GLN A 332 20.76 35.43 -16.34
C GLN A 332 20.70 35.96 -17.78
N SER A 333 20.19 35.17 -18.73
CA SER A 333 20.00 35.62 -20.12
C SER A 333 18.89 36.69 -20.25
N GLN A 334 18.03 36.85 -19.25
CA GLN A 334 16.99 37.86 -19.27
C GLN A 334 17.53 39.24 -18.88
N LYS A 335 17.38 40.22 -19.77
CA LYS A 335 17.81 41.62 -19.52
C LYS A 335 17.11 42.28 -18.33
N LYS A 336 15.86 41.91 -18.05
CA LYS A 336 15.07 42.44 -16.93
C LYS A 336 14.14 41.34 -16.39
N PRO A 337 14.62 40.50 -15.46
CA PRO A 337 13.81 39.41 -14.91
C PRO A 337 12.61 39.98 -14.15
N THR A 338 11.42 39.58 -14.59
CA THR A 338 10.16 39.85 -13.87
C THR A 338 9.64 38.54 -13.30
N VAL A 339 8.82 38.61 -12.25
CA VAL A 339 8.23 37.41 -11.63
C VAL A 339 7.52 36.54 -12.68
N VAL A 340 6.62 37.13 -13.46
CA VAL A 340 5.86 36.43 -14.52
C VAL A 340 6.77 35.99 -15.67
N GLY A 341 7.62 36.89 -16.18
CA GLY A 341 8.48 36.59 -17.33
C GLY A 341 9.51 35.51 -17.06
N VAL A 342 10.03 35.40 -15.84
CA VAL A 342 10.92 34.31 -15.45
C VAL A 342 10.15 32.99 -15.38
N ALA A 343 8.97 32.96 -14.76
CA ALA A 343 8.17 31.74 -14.63
C ALA A 343 7.75 31.15 -15.99
N GLU A 344 7.24 32.00 -16.88
CA GLU A 344 6.78 31.59 -18.21
C GLU A 344 7.96 31.14 -19.09
N PHE A 345 9.06 31.90 -19.08
CA PHE A 345 10.24 31.55 -19.86
C PHE A 345 10.87 30.23 -19.42
N LEU A 346 11.04 30.02 -18.10
CA LEU A 346 11.56 28.74 -17.61
C LEU A 346 10.61 27.58 -17.91
N HIS A 347 9.30 27.79 -17.79
CA HIS A 347 8.32 26.75 -18.14
C HIS A 347 8.37 26.37 -19.63
N GLU A 348 8.65 27.33 -20.51
CA GLU A 348 8.80 27.07 -21.95
C GLU A 348 10.14 26.41 -22.31
N LYS A 349 11.22 26.79 -21.62
CA LYS A 349 12.59 26.37 -21.98
C LYS A 349 13.07 25.11 -21.28
N LEU A 350 12.55 24.80 -20.09
CA LEU A 350 12.96 23.59 -19.39
C LEU A 350 12.37 22.35 -20.07
N PRO A 351 13.15 21.27 -20.22
CA PRO A 351 12.67 20.04 -20.79
C PRO A 351 11.59 19.39 -19.90
N GLY A 352 10.70 18.63 -20.53
CA GLY A 352 9.65 17.90 -19.84
C GLY A 352 8.52 18.79 -19.30
N SER A 353 7.60 18.18 -18.56
CA SER A 353 6.55 18.92 -17.87
C SER A 353 7.13 19.45 -16.55
N CYS A 354 7.72 20.64 -16.54
CA CYS A 354 8.21 21.26 -15.29
C CYS A 354 7.13 22.11 -14.61
N VAL A 355 7.09 22.07 -13.29
CA VAL A 355 6.42 23.08 -12.46
C VAL A 355 7.44 24.17 -12.16
N VAL A 356 7.09 25.42 -12.46
CA VAL A 356 7.89 26.59 -12.06
C VAL A 356 6.99 27.51 -11.24
N HIS A 357 7.50 27.99 -10.11
CA HIS A 357 6.82 29.01 -9.32
C HIS A 357 7.81 30.08 -8.93
N THR A 358 7.59 31.29 -9.43
CA THR A 358 8.37 32.46 -9.02
C THR A 358 7.59 33.24 -7.96
N VAL A 359 8.30 33.73 -6.95
CA VAL A 359 7.72 34.54 -5.87
C VAL A 359 8.63 35.73 -5.60
N LYS A 360 8.07 36.93 -5.53
CA LYS A 360 8.81 38.12 -5.14
C LYS A 360 9.33 37.94 -3.71
N THR A 361 10.59 38.32 -3.51
CA THR A 361 11.25 38.19 -2.20
C THR A 361 10.54 39.03 -1.15
N SER A 362 10.28 38.42 0.00
CA SER A 362 9.69 39.05 1.17
C SER A 362 10.19 38.38 2.46
N LYS A 363 10.11 39.09 3.59
CA LYS A 363 10.60 38.58 4.89
C LYS A 363 9.79 37.39 5.42
N ASP A 364 8.57 37.24 4.95
CA ASP A 364 7.63 36.22 5.38
C ASP A 364 7.56 35.04 4.41
N LEU A 365 8.31 35.07 3.29
CA LEU A 365 8.41 33.93 2.39
C LEU A 365 9.11 32.77 3.10
N ALA A 366 8.42 31.64 3.14
CA ALA A 366 8.95 30.39 3.65
C ALA A 366 8.78 29.28 2.60
N CYS A 367 9.76 28.38 2.56
CA CYS A 367 9.73 27.20 1.72
C CYS A 367 10.15 25.97 2.53
N SER A 368 9.54 24.84 2.20
CA SER A 368 9.91 23.51 2.70
C SER A 368 9.62 22.48 1.61
N TRP A 369 10.47 21.46 1.48
CA TRP A 369 10.32 20.43 0.46
C TRP A 369 10.79 19.06 0.96
N SER A 370 10.32 18.01 0.29
CA SER A 370 10.77 16.62 0.51
C SER A 370 11.64 16.06 -0.62
N PHE A 371 11.81 16.83 -1.70
CA PHE A 371 12.71 16.48 -2.80
C PHE A 371 14.15 16.34 -2.33
N LYS A 372 14.93 15.48 -3.01
CA LYS A 372 16.39 15.51 -2.92
C LYS A 372 16.92 16.74 -3.66
N ASP A 373 18.13 17.19 -3.33
CA ASP A 373 18.69 18.44 -3.82
C ASP A 373 18.79 18.49 -5.35
N GLU A 374 19.09 17.37 -6.00
CA GLU A 374 19.18 17.25 -7.46
C GLU A 374 17.83 17.29 -8.18
N LEU A 375 16.72 17.11 -7.46
CA LEU A 375 15.36 17.00 -8.02
C LEU A 375 14.54 18.30 -7.89
N HIS A 376 15.07 19.31 -7.21
CA HIS A 376 14.34 20.53 -6.91
C HIS A 376 15.26 21.75 -6.83
N TYR A 377 14.92 22.77 -7.61
CA TYR A 377 15.61 24.04 -7.62
C TYR A 377 14.88 25.06 -6.74
N TRP A 378 15.60 25.71 -5.82
CA TRP A 378 15.10 26.81 -4.98
C TRP A 378 16.20 27.83 -4.71
N GLU A 379 16.20 28.93 -5.45
CA GLU A 379 17.18 30.01 -5.30
C GLU A 379 16.58 31.40 -5.54
N GLU A 380 17.23 32.42 -4.97
CA GLU A 380 16.87 33.82 -5.17
C GLU A 380 17.67 34.47 -6.32
N HIS A 381 16.96 35.15 -7.22
CA HIS A 381 17.52 35.88 -8.35
C HIS A 381 16.92 37.28 -8.43
N ASN A 382 17.72 38.33 -8.19
CA ASN A 382 17.29 39.72 -8.34
C ASN A 382 15.95 40.05 -7.62
N ASN A 383 15.81 39.65 -6.35
CA ASN A 383 14.59 39.75 -5.54
C ASN A 383 13.41 38.86 -6.00
N VAL A 384 13.66 37.81 -6.77
CA VAL A 384 12.67 36.79 -7.15
C VAL A 384 13.18 35.42 -6.76
N TYR A 385 12.48 34.73 -5.86
CA TYR A 385 12.70 33.31 -5.62
C TYR A 385 12.13 32.49 -6.76
N VAL A 386 12.88 31.50 -7.22
CA VAL A 386 12.49 30.57 -8.27
C VAL A 386 12.45 29.17 -7.68
N CYS A 387 11.26 28.56 -7.69
CA CYS A 387 11.05 27.15 -7.41
C CYS A 387 10.88 26.42 -8.75
N ALA A 388 11.63 25.35 -9.00
CA ALA A 388 11.41 24.49 -10.16
C ALA A 388 11.63 23.01 -9.85
N HIS A 389 10.77 22.14 -10.37
CA HIS A 389 10.93 20.69 -10.34
C HIS A 389 10.14 20.05 -11.50
N CYS A 390 10.52 18.84 -11.92
CA CYS A 390 9.70 18.06 -12.85
C CYS A 390 8.34 17.71 -12.21
N ALA A 391 7.27 17.65 -13.00
CA ALA A 391 5.87 17.51 -12.55
C ALA A 391 5.47 16.09 -12.13
#